data_AF-A0AAJ4JXT4-F1
#
_entry.id   AF-A0AAJ4JXT4-F1
#
_cell.length_a   1.000
_cell.length_b   1.000
_cell.length_c   1.000
_cell.angle_alpha   90.00
_cell.angle_beta   90.00
_cell.angle_gamma   90.00
#
_symmetry.space_group_name_H-M   'P 1'
#
loop_
_entity.id
_entity.type
_entity.pdbx_description
1 polymer ?
#
loop_
_entity_poly.entity_id
_entity_poly.type
_entity_poly.pdbx_seq_one_letter_code
_entity_poly.pdbx_strand_id
1 'polypeptide(L)' 'MWKDEDGKVYTEEGLFNEGLEEYHSEKGAYDYIDTLIAEKNLEKI' A
#
# COMPACT_ATOMS: atom_id res chain seq x y z
N MET A 1 -1.78 2.17 9.68
CA MET A 1 -0.44 1.75 9.23
C MET A 1 -0.44 0.24 9.17
N TRP A 2 0.45 -0.33 8.37
CA TRP A 2 0.59 -1.77 8.25
C TRP A 2 2.04 -2.21 8.38
N LYS A 3 2.27 -3.48 8.63
CA LYS A 3 3.59 -4.07 8.79
C LYS A 3 3.69 -5.36 7.98
N ASP A 4 4.82 -5.59 7.32
CA ASP A 4 5.12 -6.90 6.72
C ASP A 4 5.78 -7.86 7.73
N GLU A 5 6.03 -9.09 7.29
CA GLU A 5 6.65 -10.15 8.08
C GLU A 5 8.07 -9.80 8.55
N ASP A 6 8.80 -9.01 7.76
CA ASP A 6 10.15 -8.52 8.07
C ASP A 6 10.15 -7.35 9.07
N GLY A 7 8.98 -6.83 9.43
CA GLY A 7 8.82 -5.76 10.39
C GLY A 7 8.89 -4.35 9.80
N LYS A 8 8.94 -4.21 8.48
CA LYS A 8 8.89 -2.90 7.81
C LYS A 8 7.48 -2.35 7.86
N VAL A 9 7.39 -1.06 8.17
CA VAL A 9 6.11 -0.35 8.34
C VAL A 9 5.76 0.43 7.08
N TYR A 10 4.49 0.35 6.70
CA TYR A 10 3.90 1.05 5.57
C TYR A 10 2.81 2.00 6.08
N THR A 11 2.88 3.23 5.60
CA THR A 11 1.82 4.24 5.82
C THR A 11 0.87 4.22 4.64
N GLU A 12 -0.33 4.75 4.86
CA GLU A 12 -1.32 4.91 3.78
C GLU A 12 -0.76 5.79 2.66
N GLU A 13 -0.08 6.89 3.01
CA GLU A 13 0.60 7.76 2.05
C GLU A 13 1.71 7.03 1.27
N GLY A 14 2.46 6.14 1.92
CA GLY A 14 3.48 5.34 1.27
C GLY A 14 2.88 4.35 0.25
N LEU A 15 1.81 3.65 0.63
CA LEU A 15 1.09 2.75 -0.27
C LEU A 15 0.37 3.51 -1.38
N PHE A 16 -0.17 4.68 -1.10
CA PHE A 16 -0.77 5.57 -2.09
C PHE A 16 0.26 6.00 -3.14
N ASN A 17 1.45 6.45 -2.72
CA ASN A 17 2.50 6.86 -3.64
C ASN A 17 2.97 5.69 -4.52
N GLU A 18 3.12 4.49 -3.95
CA GLU A 18 3.43 3.27 -4.72
C GLU A 18 2.31 2.97 -5.73
N GLY A 19 1.05 3.06 -5.33
CA GLY A 19 -0.08 2.91 -6.26
C GLY A 19 -0.17 4.01 -7.32
N LEU A 20 0.28 5.22 -7.02
CA LEU A 20 0.33 6.34 -7.95
C LEU A 20 1.39 6.13 -9.05
N GLU A 21 2.54 5.53 -8.69
CA GLU A 21 3.57 5.15 -9.64
C GLU A 21 3.08 4.09 -10.63
N GLU A 22 2.25 3.14 -10.18
CA GLU A 22 1.70 2.07 -11.03
C GLU A 22 0.50 2.53 -11.88
N TYR A 23 -0.48 3.23 -11.28
CA TYR A 23 -1.76 3.53 -11.95
C TYR A 23 -1.84 4.94 -12.56
N HIS A 24 -0.85 5.81 -12.30
CA HIS A 24 -0.80 7.19 -12.79
C HIS A 24 -2.10 8.01 -12.59
N SER A 25 -2.90 7.65 -11.59
CA SER A 25 -4.18 8.26 -11.27
C SER A 25 -4.44 8.14 -9.77
N GLU A 26 -4.83 9.23 -9.11
CA GLU A 26 -5.12 9.23 -7.67
C GLU A 26 -6.21 8.23 -7.30
N LYS A 27 -7.29 8.17 -8.09
CA LYS A 27 -8.37 7.21 -7.86
C LYS A 27 -7.87 5.78 -7.99
N GLY A 28 -7.09 5.49 -9.03
CA GLY A 28 -6.50 4.16 -9.22
C GLY A 28 -5.54 3.80 -8.09
N ALA A 29 -4.76 4.76 -7.60
CA ALA A 29 -3.84 4.56 -6.50
C ALA A 29 -4.59 4.20 -5.21
N TYR A 30 -5.67 4.91 -4.87
CA TYR A 30 -6.50 4.57 -3.71
C TYR A 30 -7.13 3.19 -3.82
N ASP A 31 -7.69 2.84 -4.99
CA ASP A 31 -8.26 1.51 -5.24
C ASP A 31 -7.18 0.41 -5.17
N TYR A 32 -5.91 0.74 -5.44
CA TYR A 32 -4.80 -0.21 -5.45
C TYR A 32 -4.17 -0.47 -4.08
N ILE A 33 -4.41 0.39 -3.07
CA ILE A 33 -3.87 0.20 -1.72
C ILE A 33 -4.29 -1.17 -1.14
N ASP A 34 -5.55 -1.57 -1.34
CA ASP A 34 -6.04 -2.88 -0.86
C ASP A 34 -5.32 -4.05 -1.55
N THR A 35 -4.94 -3.87 -2.81
CA THR A 35 -4.14 -4.86 -3.55
C THR A 35 -2.73 -4.96 -2.98
N LEU A 36 -2.07 -3.81 -2.73
CA LEU A 36 -0.73 -3.78 -2.13
C LEU A 36 -0.70 -4.39 -0.73
N ILE A 37 -1.75 -4.18 0.07
CA ILE A 37 -1.89 -4.80 1.40
C ILE A 37 -1.94 -6.31 1.27
N ALA A 38 -2.72 -6.84 0.33
CA ALA A 38 -2.84 -8.27 0.11
C ALA A 38 -1.55 -8.88 -0.47
N GLU A 39 -0.94 -8.26 -1.48
CA GLU A 39 0.27 -8.77 -2.15
C GLU A 39 1.48 -8.81 -1.23
N LYS A 40 1.62 -7.82 -0.35
CA LYS A 40 2.72 -7.73 0.61
C LYS A 40 2.40 -8.40 1.96
N ASN A 41 1.24 -9.06 2.08
CA ASN A 41 0.73 -9.66 3.33
C ASN A 41 0.82 -8.69 4.52
N LEU A 42 0.41 -7.43 4.31
CA LEU A 42 0.55 -6.42 5.36
C LEU A 42 -0.51 -6.58 6.44
N GLU A 43 -0.06 -6.65 7.68
CA GLU A 43 -0.94 -6.69 8.84
C GLU A 43 -1.13 -5.29 9.42
N LYS A 44 -2.36 -4.96 9.80
CA LYS A 44 -2.68 -3.67 10.43
C LYS A 44 -2.06 -3.61 11.83
N ILE A 45 -1.36 -2.51 12.12
CA ILE A 45 -0.75 -2.21 13.43
C ILE A 45 -1.25 -0.89 14.02
#